data_AF-A0AAV3U0A4-F1
#
_entry.id   AF-A0AAV3U0A4-F1
#
_cell.length_a   1.000
_cell.length_b   1.000
_cell.length_c   1.000
_cell.angle_alpha   90.00
_cell.angle_beta   90.00
_cell.angle_gamma   90.00
#
_symmetry.space_group_name_H-M   'P 1'
#
loop_
_entity.id
_entity.type
_entity.pdbx_description
1 polymer ?
#
loop_
_entity_poly.entity_id
_entity_poly.type
_entity_poly.pdbx_seq_one_letter_code
_entity_poly.pdbx_strand_id
1 'polypeptide(L)'
;MEVSSSAITGAMRVGVQVVSSHKAPVLEIYHQVRNRFGPEFEYETPKGVSGEATIKQKTRFQDIFVEFTLVNIGGSRAENIKLSISGVLRRNSPRESFGELFDVVIPQMAPGQSRFLFRFDDHDLNEYPEGGGRPIGLKNESFTILMEYDSGKGILNWFLSLLSKLRGKRRFREEYTFFPQLVTGDLPPAEYAP
;
A
#
# COMPACT_ATOMS: atom_id res chain seq x y z
N MET A 1 -7.16 0.98 -24.05
CA MET A 1 -7.63 -0.30 -23.49
C MET A 1 -7.32 -0.26 -22.00
N GLU A 2 -8.32 0.04 -21.18
CA GLU A 2 -8.21 0.03 -19.72
C GLU A 2 -8.11 -1.42 -19.29
N VAL A 3 -6.93 -1.86 -18.86
CA VAL A 3 -6.78 -3.21 -18.30
C VAL A 3 -7.40 -3.16 -16.91
N SER A 4 -8.55 -3.83 -16.78
CA SER A 4 -9.36 -3.88 -15.57
C SER A 4 -8.59 -4.50 -14.40
N SER A 5 -8.11 -3.67 -13.46
CA SER A 5 -7.69 -4.05 -12.10
C SER A 5 -8.87 -4.52 -11.22
N SER A 6 -9.80 -5.28 -11.79
CA SER A 6 -11.14 -5.54 -11.26
C SER A 6 -11.22 -6.54 -10.10
N ALA A 7 -10.14 -7.26 -9.78
CA ALA A 7 -10.17 -8.22 -8.68
C ALA A 7 -10.04 -7.57 -7.29
N ILE A 8 -9.23 -6.52 -7.14
CA ILE A 8 -8.93 -5.92 -5.82
C ILE A 8 -9.89 -4.76 -5.49
N THR A 9 -10.35 -3.99 -6.48
CA THR A 9 -11.34 -2.94 -6.25
C THR A 9 -12.70 -3.52 -5.84
N GLY A 10 -13.02 -4.73 -6.32
CA GLY A 10 -14.18 -5.51 -5.89
C GLY A 10 -14.09 -5.89 -4.40
N ALA A 11 -12.93 -6.38 -3.95
CA ALA A 11 -12.71 -6.72 -2.53
C ALA A 11 -12.85 -5.51 -1.61
N MET A 12 -12.38 -4.32 -2.03
CA MET A 12 -12.56 -3.10 -1.24
C MET A 12 -14.04 -2.66 -1.16
N ARG A 13 -14.82 -2.80 -2.24
CA ARG A 13 -16.27 -2.53 -2.22
C ARG A 13 -17.06 -3.55 -1.39
N VAL A 14 -16.71 -4.83 -1.49
CA VAL A 14 -17.28 -5.90 -0.64
C VAL A 14 -16.92 -5.65 0.83
N GLY A 15 -15.67 -5.25 1.11
CA GLY A 15 -15.20 -4.84 2.43
C GLY A 15 -16.02 -3.68 3.02
N VAL A 16 -16.38 -2.67 2.22
CA VAL A 16 -17.26 -1.57 2.65
C VAL A 16 -18.67 -2.04 3.03
N GLN A 17 -19.23 -3.06 2.36
CA GLN A 17 -20.50 -3.67 2.77
C GLN A 17 -20.37 -4.50 4.06
N VAL A 18 -19.20 -5.10 4.33
CA VAL A 18 -18.92 -5.87 5.55
C VAL A 18 -18.73 -4.99 6.80
N VAL A 19 -18.44 -3.69 6.63
CA VAL A 19 -18.29 -2.67 7.70
C VAL A 19 -19.44 -2.71 8.71
N SER A 20 -20.63 -3.14 8.29
CA SER A 20 -21.85 -3.14 9.10
C SER A 20 -22.00 -4.30 10.09
N SER A 21 -21.22 -5.39 10.00
CA SER A 21 -21.50 -6.61 10.78
C SER A 21 -20.80 -6.69 12.14
N HIS A 22 -19.61 -6.08 12.28
CA HIS A 22 -18.81 -6.15 13.49
C HIS A 22 -19.23 -5.08 14.50
N LYS A 23 -19.55 -5.45 15.75
CA LYS A 23 -19.89 -4.48 16.81
C LYS A 23 -18.67 -3.76 17.40
N ALA A 24 -17.47 -4.26 17.16
CA ALA A 24 -16.20 -3.75 17.66
C ALA A 24 -15.39 -3.08 16.53
N PRO A 25 -14.34 -2.29 16.84
CA PRO A 25 -13.47 -1.74 15.81
C PRO A 25 -12.58 -2.85 15.25
N VAL A 26 -12.41 -2.85 13.94
CA VAL A 26 -11.57 -3.82 13.22
C VAL A 26 -10.76 -3.02 12.24
N LEU A 27 -9.44 -2.98 12.44
CA LEU A 27 -8.52 -2.33 11.51
C LEU A 27 -7.90 -3.37 10.59
N GLU A 28 -7.90 -3.08 9.31
CA GLU A 28 -7.31 -3.95 8.30
C GLU A 28 -6.48 -3.11 7.32
N ILE A 29 -5.38 -3.71 6.84
CA ILE A 29 -4.53 -3.09 5.83
C ILE A 29 -4.79 -3.79 4.51
N TYR A 30 -5.12 -2.98 3.50
CA TYR A 30 -5.27 -3.42 2.13
C TYR A 30 -4.11 -2.91 1.30
N HIS A 31 -3.66 -3.71 0.35
CA HIS A 31 -2.75 -3.28 -0.69
C HIS A 31 -3.42 -3.35 -2.06
N GLN A 32 -3.06 -2.44 -2.96
CA GLN A 32 -3.59 -2.39 -4.33
C GLN A 32 -2.47 -2.11 -5.32
N VAL A 33 -2.35 -2.93 -6.35
CA VAL A 33 -1.51 -2.62 -7.51
C VAL A 33 -2.24 -1.60 -8.38
N ARG A 34 -1.61 -0.47 -8.62
CA ARG A 34 -2.12 0.62 -9.46
C ARG A 34 -1.23 0.79 -10.66
N ASN A 35 -1.85 1.01 -11.81
CA ASN A 35 -1.20 1.35 -13.06
C ASN A 35 -1.78 2.67 -13.56
N ARG A 36 -0.98 3.75 -13.47
CA ARG A 36 -1.38 5.09 -13.88
C ARG A 36 -0.65 5.48 -15.15
N PHE A 37 -1.40 5.99 -16.12
CA PHE A 37 -0.86 6.56 -17.34
C PHE A 37 -0.87 8.09 -17.24
N GLY A 38 0.29 8.69 -17.48
CA GLY A 38 0.42 10.13 -17.64
C GLY A 38 -0.19 10.63 -18.95
N PRO A 39 -0.20 11.96 -19.17
CA PRO A 39 -0.69 12.54 -20.41
C PRO A 39 0.12 12.04 -21.61
N GLU A 40 -0.56 11.83 -22.75
CA GLU A 40 0.12 11.51 -24.00
C GLU A 40 0.88 12.72 -24.51
N PHE A 41 2.09 12.49 -25.01
CA PHE A 41 2.86 13.49 -25.73
C PHE A 41 3.39 12.91 -27.04
N GLU A 42 3.44 13.78 -28.04
CA GLU A 42 3.94 13.47 -29.38
C GLU A 42 5.35 14.00 -29.52
N TYR A 43 6.26 13.17 -30.03
CA TYR A 43 7.55 13.63 -30.53
C TYR A 43 7.71 13.22 -31.98
N GLU A 44 8.30 14.12 -32.76
CA GLU A 44 8.66 13.85 -34.14
C GLU A 44 10.04 13.21 -34.16
N THR A 45 10.12 11.98 -34.67
CA THR A 45 11.36 11.23 -34.77
C THR A 45 11.75 11.13 -36.24
N PRO A 46 13.00 11.41 -36.64
CA PRO A 46 13.42 11.25 -38.02
C PRO A 46 13.28 9.80 -38.47
N LYS A 47 12.68 9.61 -39.64
CA LYS A 47 12.49 8.34 -40.32
C LYS A 47 13.69 8.11 -41.24
N GLY A 48 14.56 7.19 -40.84
CA GLY A 48 15.76 6.84 -41.61
C GLY A 48 16.94 7.77 -41.34
N VAL A 49 18.07 7.51 -42.03
CA VAL A 49 19.36 8.16 -41.78
C VAL A 49 19.44 9.59 -42.34
N SER A 50 18.58 9.94 -43.30
CA SER A 50 18.59 11.25 -43.97
C SER A 50 17.83 12.37 -43.24
N GLY A 51 16.95 12.02 -42.28
CA GLY A 51 16.19 13.00 -41.49
C GLY A 51 15.09 13.78 -42.25
N GLU A 52 14.88 13.54 -43.54
CA GLU A 52 13.94 14.31 -44.39
C GLU A 52 12.47 13.98 -44.16
N ALA A 53 12.16 12.80 -43.61
CA ALA A 53 10.81 12.41 -43.22
C ALA A 53 10.75 12.27 -41.71
N THR A 54 9.73 12.81 -41.05
CA THR A 54 9.47 12.58 -39.62
C THR A 54 8.29 11.63 -39.43
N ILE A 55 8.38 10.78 -38.41
CA ILE A 55 7.26 10.00 -37.88
C ILE A 55 6.83 10.64 -36.56
N LYS A 56 5.52 10.87 -36.44
CA LYS A 56 4.91 11.25 -35.16
C LYS A 56 4.76 10.00 -34.31
N GLN A 57 5.51 9.93 -33.22
CA GLN A 57 5.39 8.87 -32.24
C GLN A 57 4.68 9.40 -31.00
N LYS A 58 3.57 8.74 -30.64
CA LYS A 58 2.85 8.98 -29.39
C LYS A 58 3.46 8.13 -28.29
N THR A 59 3.77 8.74 -27.17
CA THR A 59 4.17 8.02 -25.95
C THR A 59 3.46 8.58 -24.73
N ARG A 60 3.50 7.82 -23.64
CA ARG A 60 2.97 8.20 -22.33
C ARG A 60 3.84 7.62 -21.23
N PHE A 61 4.00 8.35 -20.14
CA PHE A 61 4.60 7.80 -18.93
C PHE A 61 3.64 6.81 -18.28
N GLN A 62 4.18 5.71 -17.79
CA GLN A 62 3.45 4.71 -17.03
C GLN A 62 4.06 4.63 -15.64
N ASP A 63 3.22 4.72 -14.61
CA ASP A 63 3.60 4.64 -13.20
C ASP A 63 2.87 3.45 -12.57
N ILE A 64 3.62 2.41 -12.20
CA ILE A 64 3.11 1.19 -11.59
C ILE A 64 3.62 1.13 -10.15
N PHE A 65 2.69 1.01 -9.21
CA PHE A 65 3.01 1.00 -7.79
C PHE A 65 1.99 0.22 -6.98
N VAL A 66 2.41 -0.24 -5.80
CA VAL A 66 1.57 -0.89 -4.80
C VAL A 66 1.26 0.11 -3.70
N GLU A 67 -0.01 0.44 -3.53
CA GLU A 67 -0.51 1.36 -2.52
C GLU A 67 -1.05 0.60 -1.31
N PHE A 68 -0.62 1.00 -0.10
CA PHE A 68 -1.08 0.42 1.16
C PHE A 68 -2.01 1.39 1.89
N THR A 69 -3.18 0.91 2.29
CA THR A 69 -4.23 1.70 2.95
C THR A 69 -4.73 0.98 4.20
N LEU A 70 -4.76 1.70 5.32
CA LEU A 70 -5.42 1.27 6.55
C LEU A 70 -6.91 1.60 6.48
N VAL A 71 -7.78 0.66 6.82
CA VAL A 71 -9.24 0.86 6.82
C VAL A 71 -9.82 0.36 8.14
N ASN A 72 -10.73 1.13 8.73
CA ASN A 72 -11.57 0.62 9.81
C ASN A 72 -12.80 -0.08 9.21
N ILE A 73 -12.76 -1.41 9.14
CA ILE A 73 -13.88 -2.25 8.70
C ILE A 73 -14.78 -2.71 9.85
N GLY A 74 -14.53 -2.23 11.07
CA GLY A 74 -15.40 -2.48 12.21
C GLY A 74 -16.60 -1.53 12.25
N GLY A 75 -17.68 -1.95 12.91
CA GLY A 75 -18.87 -1.12 13.11
C GLY A 75 -18.78 -0.14 14.27
N SER A 76 -17.59 0.07 14.83
CA SER A 76 -17.34 1.12 15.83
C SER A 76 -16.01 1.83 15.58
N ARG A 77 -15.83 3.02 16.15
CA ARG A 77 -14.58 3.79 16.01
C ARG A 77 -13.41 3.08 16.71
N ALA A 78 -12.25 3.09 16.05
CA ALA A 78 -10.97 2.76 16.66
C ALA A 78 -10.36 4.04 17.26
N GLU A 79 -9.72 3.95 18.42
CA GLU A 79 -9.04 5.05 19.11
C GLU A 79 -7.57 4.70 19.42
N ASN A 80 -6.73 5.72 19.58
CA ASN A 80 -5.31 5.60 19.99
C ASN A 80 -4.50 4.62 19.14
N ILE A 81 -4.70 4.63 17.82
CA ILE A 81 -4.09 3.64 16.92
C ILE A 81 -2.60 3.93 16.82
N LYS A 82 -1.78 2.92 17.11
CA LYS A 82 -0.35 2.93 16.88
C LYS A 82 -0.02 1.92 15.81
N LEU A 83 0.75 2.37 14.84
CA LEU A 83 1.32 1.52 13.80
C LEU A 83 2.79 1.28 14.13
N SER A 84 3.29 0.10 13.82
CA SER A 84 4.71 -0.20 13.89
C SER A 84 5.05 -1.11 12.74
N ILE A 85 6.19 -0.88 12.09
CA ILE A 85 6.63 -1.68 10.95
C ILE A 85 7.93 -2.40 11.32
N SER A 86 8.01 -3.67 10.96
CA SER A 86 9.20 -4.51 11.13
C SER A 86 9.44 -5.32 9.86
N GLY A 87 10.63 -5.91 9.74
CA GLY A 87 11.01 -6.72 8.59
C GLY A 87 12.26 -6.20 7.89
N VAL A 88 12.61 -6.87 6.80
CA VAL A 88 13.84 -6.62 6.04
C VAL A 88 13.53 -5.89 4.74
N LEU A 89 12.30 -6.02 4.22
CA LEU A 89 11.89 -5.36 2.99
C LEU A 89 11.93 -3.84 3.18
N ARG A 90 12.88 -3.21 2.49
CA ARG A 90 13.09 -1.76 2.51
C ARG A 90 12.88 -1.18 1.12
N ARG A 91 12.38 0.06 1.11
CA ARG A 91 12.41 0.90 -0.09
C ARG A 91 13.85 1.25 -0.45
N ASN A 92 14.09 1.45 -1.74
CA ASN A 92 15.42 1.80 -2.21
C ASN A 92 15.74 3.26 -1.84
N SER A 93 17.03 3.57 -1.77
CA SER A 93 17.49 4.93 -1.51
C SER A 93 16.97 5.89 -2.60
N PRO A 94 16.52 7.11 -2.27
CA PRO A 94 16.55 7.79 -0.96
C PRO A 94 15.21 7.73 -0.18
N ARG A 95 14.39 6.70 -0.39
CA ARG A 95 13.02 6.61 0.13
C ARG A 95 12.84 5.58 1.21
N GLU A 96 13.85 5.35 2.03
CA GLU A 96 13.89 4.29 3.05
C GLU A 96 12.82 4.47 4.15
N SER A 97 12.36 5.70 4.38
CA SER A 97 11.36 6.00 5.43
C SER A 97 9.93 5.64 5.01
N PHE A 98 9.23 4.87 5.85
CA PHE A 98 7.83 4.44 5.66
C PHE A 98 6.76 5.53 5.79
N GLY A 99 7.18 6.80 6.00
CA GLY A 99 6.30 7.95 6.19
C GLY A 99 5.97 8.21 7.65
N GLU A 100 5.36 9.36 7.93
CA GLU A 100 5.20 9.90 9.30
C GLU A 100 4.16 9.15 10.14
N LEU A 101 3.27 8.37 9.53
CA LEU A 101 2.17 7.69 10.25
C LEU A 101 2.63 6.57 11.20
N PHE A 102 3.86 6.08 11.06
CA PHE A 102 4.43 5.06 11.96
C PHE A 102 5.02 5.65 13.25
N ASP A 103 5.28 6.96 13.26
CA ASP A 103 5.88 7.66 14.40
C ASP A 103 4.83 8.39 15.26
N VAL A 104 3.55 8.34 14.88
CA VAL A 104 2.46 9.05 15.54
C VAL A 104 1.36 8.11 16.02
N VAL A 105 0.61 8.55 17.03
CA VAL A 105 -0.62 7.90 17.45
C VAL A 105 -1.79 8.56 16.71
N ILE A 106 -2.51 7.80 15.89
CA ILE A 106 -3.72 8.29 15.23
C ILE A 106 -4.83 8.32 16.29
N PRO A 107 -5.39 9.50 16.62
CA PRO A 107 -6.31 9.61 17.75
C PRO A 107 -7.59 8.78 17.59
N GLN A 108 -8.14 8.78 16.37
CA GLN A 108 -9.36 8.03 16.05
C GLN A 108 -9.49 7.72 14.56
N MET A 109 -10.18 6.62 14.24
CA MET A 109 -10.70 6.30 12.91
C MET A 109 -12.16 5.83 13.00
N ALA A 110 -13.07 6.51 12.30
CA ALA A 110 -14.48 6.13 12.24
C ALA A 110 -14.69 4.85 11.39
N PRO A 111 -15.80 4.12 11.57
CA PRO A 111 -16.18 3.02 10.68
C PRO A 111 -16.17 3.45 9.21
N GLY A 112 -15.60 2.62 8.34
CA GLY A 112 -15.45 2.88 6.90
C GLY A 112 -14.39 3.92 6.54
N GLN A 113 -13.76 4.57 7.52
CA GLN A 113 -12.69 5.53 7.24
C GLN A 113 -11.42 4.80 6.77
N SER A 114 -10.84 5.29 5.69
CA SER A 114 -9.56 4.83 5.16
C SER A 114 -8.45 5.88 5.33
N ARG A 115 -7.21 5.43 5.49
CA ARG A 115 -6.00 6.27 5.47
C ARG A 115 -4.92 5.62 4.62
N PHE A 116 -4.38 6.38 3.68
CA PHE A 116 -3.17 6.01 2.95
C PHE A 116 -2.00 5.90 3.94
N LEU A 117 -1.22 4.81 3.84
CA LEU A 117 -0.02 4.60 4.65
C LEU A 117 1.23 5.00 3.85
N PHE A 118 1.50 4.26 2.78
CA PHE A 118 2.62 4.48 1.88
C PHE A 118 2.40 3.72 0.56
N ARG A 119 3.31 3.91 -0.38
CA ARG A 119 3.38 3.12 -1.61
C ARG A 119 4.79 2.55 -1.81
N PHE A 120 4.85 1.41 -2.49
CA PHE A 120 6.06 0.85 -3.10
C PHE A 120 5.94 1.05 -4.60
N ASP A 121 6.93 1.67 -5.23
CA ASP A 121 6.98 1.67 -6.69
C ASP A 121 7.61 0.36 -7.17
N ASP A 122 7.47 0.05 -8.46
CA ASP A 122 8.01 -1.19 -9.04
C ASP A 122 9.50 -1.43 -8.69
N HIS A 123 10.33 -0.40 -8.83
CA HIS A 123 11.75 -0.50 -8.50
C HIS A 123 12.03 -0.70 -7.00
N ASP A 124 11.12 -0.36 -6.09
CA ASP A 124 11.30 -0.64 -4.66
C ASP A 124 11.12 -2.14 -4.35
N LEU A 125 10.41 -2.87 -5.21
CA LEU A 125 10.13 -4.30 -5.08
C LEU A 125 11.16 -5.19 -5.79
N ASN A 126 11.90 -4.62 -6.74
CA ASN A 126 12.90 -5.33 -7.52
C ASN A 126 14.30 -5.31 -6.88
N GLU A 127 15.06 -6.37 -7.13
CA GLU A 127 16.47 -6.53 -6.80
C GLU A 127 17.33 -6.18 -8.03
N TYR A 128 18.43 -5.45 -7.81
CA TYR A 128 19.30 -4.94 -8.87
C TYR A 128 20.74 -5.41 -8.67
N PRO A 129 21.52 -5.63 -9.76
CA PRO A 129 22.92 -6.01 -9.66
C PRO A 129 23.78 -4.89 -9.07
N GLU A 130 24.91 -5.26 -8.47
CA GLU A 130 25.93 -4.31 -8.05
C GLU A 130 26.45 -3.53 -9.27
N GLY A 131 26.34 -2.19 -9.23
CA GLY A 131 26.68 -1.31 -10.36
C GLY A 131 25.47 -0.80 -11.16
N GLY A 132 24.25 -1.23 -10.81
CA GLY A 132 23.03 -0.80 -11.47
C GLY A 132 22.78 -1.52 -12.81
N GLY A 133 21.58 -1.34 -13.36
CA GLY A 133 21.18 -2.02 -14.59
C GLY A 133 19.74 -2.53 -14.50
N ARG A 134 19.46 -3.60 -15.26
CA ARG A 134 18.13 -4.23 -15.25
C ARG A 134 17.89 -5.00 -13.95
N PRO A 135 16.64 -5.06 -13.47
CA PRO A 135 16.30 -5.86 -12.30
C PRO A 135 16.56 -7.36 -12.56
N ILE A 136 17.11 -8.05 -11.56
CA ILE A 136 17.41 -9.50 -11.59
C ILE A 136 16.16 -10.31 -11.23
N GLY A 137 15.30 -9.73 -10.39
CA GLY A 137 14.07 -10.35 -9.90
C GLY A 137 13.39 -9.52 -8.83
N LEU A 138 12.37 -10.08 -8.20
CA LEU A 138 11.70 -9.47 -7.04
C LEU A 138 12.44 -9.81 -5.75
N LYS A 139 12.46 -8.87 -4.81
CA LYS A 139 12.99 -9.07 -3.46
C LYS A 139 12.24 -10.20 -2.75
N ASN A 140 12.99 -11.12 -2.14
CA ASN A 140 12.45 -12.21 -1.31
C ASN A 140 12.18 -11.82 0.16
N GLU A 141 12.24 -10.53 0.44
CA GLU A 141 12.06 -9.97 1.77
C GLU A 141 10.59 -9.65 2.05
N SER A 142 10.23 -9.53 3.33
CA SER A 142 8.90 -9.10 3.75
C SER A 142 8.97 -7.95 4.76
N PHE A 143 7.84 -7.28 4.93
CA PHE A 143 7.58 -6.46 6.10
C PHE A 143 6.29 -6.88 6.79
N THR A 144 6.20 -6.60 8.08
CA THR A 144 5.00 -6.75 8.89
C THR A 144 4.62 -5.42 9.51
N ILE A 145 3.36 -5.01 9.33
CA ILE A 145 2.77 -3.88 10.03
C ILE A 145 1.95 -4.43 11.21
N LEU A 146 2.36 -4.02 12.40
CA LEU A 146 1.63 -4.22 13.64
C LEU A 146 0.70 -3.03 13.88
N MET A 147 -0.57 -3.32 14.08
CA MET A 147 -1.60 -2.35 14.45
C MET A 147 -2.02 -2.61 15.89
N GLU A 148 -1.86 -1.62 16.76
CA GLU A 148 -2.34 -1.68 18.13
C GLU A 148 -3.36 -0.55 18.35
N TYR A 149 -4.56 -0.85 18.86
CA TYR A 149 -5.62 0.17 19.00
C TYR A 149 -6.62 -0.17 20.12
N ASP A 150 -7.42 0.83 20.49
CA ASP A 150 -8.50 0.70 21.46
C ASP A 150 -9.87 0.85 20.79
N SER A 151 -10.92 0.39 21.47
CA SER A 151 -12.29 0.67 21.07
C SER A 151 -12.74 2.03 21.58
N GLY A 152 -13.65 2.66 20.83
CA GLY A 152 -14.33 3.88 21.25
C GLY A 152 -14.92 3.82 22.66
N LYS A 153 -14.90 4.97 23.35
CA LYS A 153 -15.39 5.11 24.72
C LYS A 153 -16.85 4.67 24.88
N GLY A 154 -17.06 3.66 25.71
CA GLY A 154 -18.34 3.23 26.28
C GLY A 154 -18.08 2.67 27.67
N ILE A 155 -19.04 2.74 28.59
CA ILE A 155 -18.83 2.36 30.02
C ILE A 155 -18.25 0.94 30.13
N LEU A 156 -18.84 -0.02 29.42
CA LEU A 156 -18.37 -1.42 29.40
C LEU A 156 -16.95 -1.55 28.81
N ASN A 157 -16.66 -0.81 27.73
CA ASN A 157 -15.35 -0.82 27.09
C ASN A 157 -14.28 -0.17 27.97
N TRP A 158 -14.64 0.83 28.77
CA TRP A 158 -13.75 1.46 29.73
C TRP A 158 -13.32 0.45 30.81
N PHE A 159 -14.28 -0.27 31.41
CA PHE A 159 -14.00 -1.33 32.38
C PHE A 159 -13.12 -2.45 31.78
N LEU A 160 -13.44 -2.92 30.58
CA LEU A 160 -12.65 -3.95 29.90
C LEU A 160 -11.25 -3.46 29.51
N SER A 161 -11.08 -2.17 29.24
CA SER A 161 -9.78 -1.55 28.91
C SER A 161 -8.91 -1.27 30.13
N LEU A 162 -9.45 -1.34 31.35
CA LEU A 162 -8.73 -0.91 32.55
C LEU A 162 -7.50 -1.79 32.81
N LEU A 163 -7.66 -3.10 32.67
CA LEU A 163 -6.58 -4.07 32.86
C LEU A 163 -5.48 -3.96 31.80
N SER A 164 -5.85 -3.70 30.54
CA SER A 164 -4.87 -3.52 29.46
C SER A 164 -4.10 -2.20 29.63
N LYS A 165 -4.80 -1.12 29.99
CA LYS A 165 -4.20 0.20 30.28
C LYS A 165 -3.23 0.16 31.47
N LEU A 166 -3.57 -0.56 32.54
CA LEU A 166 -2.68 -0.78 33.68
C LEU A 166 -1.38 -1.51 33.28
N ARG A 167 -1.42 -2.34 32.24
CA ARG A 167 -0.25 -3.03 31.67
C ARG A 167 0.42 -2.24 30.54
N GLY A 168 -0.04 -1.02 30.25
CA GLY A 168 0.46 -0.20 29.13
C GLY A 168 0.14 -0.78 27.75
N LYS A 169 -0.79 -1.73 27.64
CA LYS A 169 -1.14 -2.42 26.40
C LYS A 169 -2.46 -1.87 25.84
N ARG A 170 -2.52 -1.72 24.52
CA ARG A 170 -3.78 -1.44 23.82
C ARG A 170 -4.63 -2.70 23.75
N ARG A 171 -5.95 -2.53 23.61
CA ARG A 171 -6.90 -3.64 23.71
C ARG A 171 -6.84 -4.61 22.53
N PHE A 172 -6.70 -4.08 21.32
CA PHE A 172 -6.66 -4.86 20.08
C PHE A 172 -5.25 -4.81 19.48
N ARG A 173 -4.88 -5.93 18.87
CA ARG A 173 -3.59 -6.13 18.22
C ARG A 173 -3.83 -6.97 16.96
N GLU A 174 -3.49 -6.41 15.82
CA GLU A 174 -3.60 -7.07 14.51
C GLU A 174 -2.29 -6.93 13.76
N GLU A 175 -1.97 -7.92 12.92
CA GLU A 175 -0.73 -7.97 12.16
C GLU A 175 -1.05 -8.18 10.68
N TYR A 176 -0.36 -7.42 9.83
CA TYR A 176 -0.44 -7.56 8.38
C TYR A 176 0.96 -7.77 7.83
N THR A 177 1.17 -8.85 7.09
CA THR A 177 2.48 -9.15 6.48
C THR A 177 2.37 -9.12 4.96
N PHE A 178 3.31 -8.42 4.32
CA PHE A 178 3.38 -8.31 2.88
C PHE A 178 4.63 -8.99 2.33
N PHE A 179 4.46 -9.72 1.22
CA PHE A 179 5.51 -10.35 0.44
C PHE A 179 5.42 -9.84 -1.00
N PRO A 180 6.50 -9.34 -1.62
CA PRO A 180 6.50 -8.88 -3.02
C PRO A 180 6.03 -9.96 -4.01
N GLN A 181 6.21 -11.24 -3.67
CA GLN A 181 5.76 -12.39 -4.47
C GLN A 181 4.24 -12.42 -4.68
N LEU A 182 3.47 -11.77 -3.80
CA LEU A 182 2.01 -11.73 -3.91
C LEU A 182 1.53 -10.90 -5.10
N VAL A 183 2.37 -9.99 -5.62
CA VAL A 183 2.02 -9.09 -6.72
C VAL A 183 2.75 -9.41 -8.03
N THR A 184 3.50 -10.51 -8.10
CA THR A 184 4.32 -10.89 -9.27
C THR A 184 3.51 -11.05 -10.56
N GLY A 185 2.24 -11.46 -10.47
CA GLY A 185 1.35 -11.59 -11.64
C GLY A 185 0.67 -10.29 -12.07
N ASP A 186 0.69 -9.28 -11.19
CA ASP A 186 0.03 -7.99 -11.41
C ASP A 186 1.01 -6.89 -11.83
N LEU A 187 2.31 -7.10 -11.60
CA LEU A 187 3.40 -6.26 -12.08
C LEU A 187 3.86 -6.70 -13.48
N PRO A 188 4.36 -5.77 -14.32
CA PRO A 188 5.00 -6.17 -15.57
C PRO A 188 6.21 -7.08 -15.26
N PRO A 189 6.56 -8.00 -16.16
CA PRO A 189 7.78 -8.79 -15.98
C PRO A 189 8.98 -7.86 -15.84
N ALA A 190 9.92 -8.22 -14.97
CA ALA A 190 11.12 -7.42 -14.66
C ALA A 190 11.93 -7.04 -15.93
N GLU A 191 11.90 -7.87 -16.98
CA GLU A 191 12.54 -7.59 -18.28
C GLU A 191 11.93 -6.40 -19.04
N TYR A 192 10.68 -6.06 -18.73
CA TYR A 192 9.91 -4.96 -19.32
C TYR A 192 9.65 -3.83 -18.33
N ALA A 193 10.16 -3.94 -17.09
CA ALA A 193 10.19 -2.83 -16.15
C ALA A 193 11.19 -1.78 -16.68
N PRO A 194 10.73 -0.55 -17.00
CA PRO A 194 11.56 0.50 -17.59
C PRO A 194 12.64 1.05 -16.64
#